data_AF-A0A3L6R5W3-F1
#
_entry.id   AF-A0A3L6R5W3-F1
#
_cell.length_a   1.000
_cell.length_b   1.000
_cell.length_c   1.000
_cell.angle_alpha   90.00
_cell.angle_beta   90.00
_cell.angle_gamma   90.00
#
_symmetry.space_group_name_H-M   'P 1'
#
loop_
_entity.id
_entity.type
_entity.pdbx_description
1 polymer ?
#
loop_
_entity_poly.entity_id
_entity_poly.type
_entity_poly.pdbx_seq_one_letter_code
_entity_poly.pdbx_strand_id
1 'polypeptide(L)'
;MGTGAVAVVAPDRAKQRRGGHLWKKALLHFSLCFVMGFFTGFAPSSSSSWRAATQHPPHRAGDHLAASRVAVDARVNLVPSPPDTAGEVGLVGAAGGGGGATVDVGDDDEEAGPRRLLIVVTTTRSGAGERRRRRAELLRLAHTLRLVRPPVVWVVVEPVADAPATAEVLRGTGVMYRHIAFKPEENFTTAAAEAHAQRNAALAHVEKHRLAGVLHFADAAGVYDTGFFDQIRQIEAFGTWPVATMSAGEKKVVVEGPLCSASKVIGWFSRDFNDGTTRAVTYNTETDLNPAGVAGTRVHTIDVSGFAFNSSILWDPERWGRPTSLPDTSQDSIKFVQEVVLEDRAKLKGIPSDCSQIMVWQYGAPSSQ
;
A
#
# COMPACT_ATOMS: atom_id res chain seq x y z
N MET A 1 -80.62 23.04 -19.55
CA MET A 1 -81.17 24.40 -19.34
C MET A 1 -80.81 24.79 -17.91
N GLY A 2 -79.87 25.66 -17.59
CA GLY A 2 -79.42 26.91 -18.22
C GLY A 2 -79.53 28.01 -17.15
N THR A 3 -78.58 28.95 -17.16
CA THR A 3 -78.32 30.03 -16.16
C THR A 3 -77.44 29.58 -14.98
N GLY A 4 -76.24 30.09 -14.73
CA GLY A 4 -75.56 31.28 -15.23
C GLY A 4 -75.50 32.32 -14.11
N ALA A 5 -74.37 32.39 -13.39
CA ALA A 5 -74.08 33.49 -12.49
C ALA A 5 -72.60 33.89 -12.64
N VAL A 6 -72.41 35.06 -13.22
CA VAL A 6 -71.17 35.83 -13.34
C VAL A 6 -71.09 36.76 -12.14
N ALA A 7 -69.92 36.85 -11.50
CA ALA A 7 -69.53 37.95 -10.60
C ALA A 7 -68.03 38.22 -10.86
N VAL A 8 -67.69 39.19 -11.72
CA VAL A 8 -67.36 40.60 -11.43
C VAL A 8 -66.12 40.76 -10.53
N VAL A 9 -65.09 41.32 -11.15
CA VAL A 9 -63.78 41.72 -10.60
C VAL A 9 -63.83 43.19 -10.15
N ALA A 10 -63.19 43.52 -9.00
CA ALA A 10 -62.45 44.76 -8.69
C ALA A 10 -62.04 44.79 -7.18
N PRO A 11 -61.14 45.68 -6.70
CA PRO A 11 -59.78 45.98 -7.16
C PRO A 11 -58.73 45.95 -6.01
N ASP A 12 -57.49 46.31 -6.36
CA ASP A 12 -56.23 46.42 -5.60
C ASP A 12 -56.25 46.76 -4.10
N ARG A 13 -55.39 46.07 -3.34
CA ARG A 13 -54.78 46.58 -2.09
C ARG A 13 -53.27 46.32 -2.07
N ALA A 14 -52.52 47.41 -2.21
CA ALA A 14 -51.08 47.48 -2.05
C ALA A 14 -50.62 46.96 -0.66
N LYS A 15 -49.60 46.08 -0.65
CA LYS A 15 -48.81 45.75 0.55
C LYS A 15 -47.31 45.82 0.26
N GLN A 16 -46.79 47.03 0.43
CA GLN A 16 -45.61 47.39 1.23
C GLN A 16 -44.35 46.50 1.13
N ARG A 17 -43.35 47.04 0.41
CA ARG A 17 -41.94 46.61 0.33
C ARG A 17 -41.35 46.21 1.70
N ARG A 18 -40.93 44.94 1.81
CA ARG A 18 -40.04 44.42 2.87
C ARG A 18 -38.67 43.94 2.34
N GLY A 19 -38.23 44.44 1.19
CA GLY A 19 -36.99 44.02 0.53
C GLY A 19 -35.69 44.72 0.98
N GLY A 20 -35.78 45.84 1.71
CA GLY A 20 -34.62 46.70 1.97
C GLY A 20 -33.68 46.26 3.10
N HIS A 21 -34.14 45.42 4.04
CA HIS A 21 -33.35 45.07 5.23
C HIS A 21 -32.45 43.83 5.05
N LEU A 22 -32.80 42.91 4.15
CA LEU A 22 -32.05 41.67 3.95
C LEU A 22 -30.74 41.89 3.18
N TRP A 23 -30.78 42.72 2.14
CA TRP A 23 -29.59 43.05 1.35
C TRP A 23 -28.58 43.91 2.13
N LYS A 24 -29.07 44.78 3.02
CA LYS A 24 -28.20 45.55 3.93
C LYS A 24 -27.46 44.66 4.93
N LYS A 25 -28.10 43.58 5.41
CA LYS A 25 -27.45 42.59 6.28
C LYS A 25 -26.44 41.73 5.52
N ALA A 26 -26.74 41.35 4.28
CA ALA A 26 -25.82 40.61 3.43
C ALA A 26 -24.56 41.44 3.08
N LEU A 27 -24.73 42.70 2.70
CA LEU A 27 -23.62 43.61 2.41
C LEU A 27 -22.70 43.84 3.62
N LEU A 28 -23.26 43.93 4.83
CA LEU A 28 -22.49 44.02 6.07
C LEU A 28 -21.71 42.75 6.39
N HIS A 29 -22.29 41.57 6.15
CA HIS A 29 -21.58 40.31 6.34
C HIS A 29 -20.46 40.10 5.31
N PHE A 30 -20.71 40.43 4.04
CA PHE A 30 -19.68 40.34 3.00
C PHE A 30 -18.55 41.35 3.24
N SER A 31 -18.84 42.58 3.67
CA SER A 31 -17.80 43.56 3.99
C SER A 31 -16.98 43.16 5.22
N LEU A 32 -17.61 42.60 6.25
CA LEU A 32 -16.90 42.13 7.45
C LEU A 32 -15.93 40.98 7.13
N CYS A 33 -16.36 40.00 6.33
CA CYS A 33 -15.50 38.89 5.89
C CYS A 33 -14.35 39.38 5.01
N PHE A 34 -14.61 40.35 4.12
CA PHE A 34 -13.58 40.94 3.26
C PHE A 34 -12.52 41.70 4.08
N VAL A 35 -12.94 42.48 5.08
CA VAL A 35 -12.02 43.20 5.98
C VAL A 35 -11.19 42.24 6.83
N MET A 36 -11.80 41.19 7.38
CA MET A 36 -11.06 40.15 8.12
C MET A 36 -10.03 39.44 7.23
N GLY A 37 -10.40 39.07 6.00
CA GLY A 37 -9.48 38.43 5.05
C GLY A 37 -8.37 39.36 4.53
N PHE A 38 -8.66 40.65 4.39
CA PHE A 38 -7.67 41.65 3.95
C PHE A 38 -6.59 41.86 5.01
N PHE A 39 -6.96 41.91 6.30
CA PHE A 39 -5.99 42.10 7.38
C PHE A 39 -5.20 40.83 7.73
N THR A 40 -5.75 39.63 7.51
CA THR A 40 -4.97 38.39 7.64
C THR A 40 -3.98 38.18 6.50
N GLY A 41 -4.18 38.81 5.34
CA GLY A 41 -3.26 38.75 4.20
C GLY A 41 -2.00 39.62 4.32
N PHE A 42 -1.95 40.56 5.28
CA PHE A 42 -0.82 41.47 5.50
C PHE A 42 -0.15 41.32 6.88
N ALA A 43 -0.50 40.29 7.66
CA ALA A 43 0.19 39.98 8.91
C ALA A 43 1.59 39.40 8.60
N PRO A 44 2.70 40.01 9.08
CA PRO A 44 4.02 39.42 8.96
C PRO A 44 4.06 38.15 9.82
N SER A 45 4.36 37.00 9.22
CA SER A 45 4.58 35.76 9.97
C SER A 45 5.82 35.89 10.85
N SER A 46 5.65 36.34 12.11
CA SER A 46 6.72 36.30 13.10
C SER A 46 6.99 34.85 13.48
N SER A 47 8.17 34.33 13.14
CA SER A 47 8.69 33.06 13.63
C SER A 47 9.05 33.20 15.11
N SER A 48 8.10 32.93 16.00
CA SER A 48 8.41 32.80 17.43
C SER A 48 8.97 31.41 17.70
N SER A 49 10.30 31.29 17.76
CA SER A 49 10.98 30.11 18.30
C SER A 49 10.72 30.05 19.81
N TRP A 50 9.88 29.12 20.23
CA TRP A 50 9.63 28.81 21.62
C TRP A 50 10.73 27.85 22.07
N ARG A 51 11.84 28.41 22.58
CA ARG A 51 12.85 27.64 23.31
C ARG A 51 12.30 27.30 24.68
N ALA A 52 11.76 26.10 24.84
CA ALA A 52 11.55 25.50 26.14
C ALA A 52 12.90 25.02 26.67
N ALA A 53 13.42 25.72 27.69
CA ALA A 53 14.55 25.26 28.47
C ALA A 53 14.12 24.03 29.29
N THR A 54 14.57 22.84 28.90
CA THR A 54 14.56 21.65 29.75
C THR A 54 15.99 21.31 30.12
N GLN A 55 16.26 21.40 31.42
CA GLN A 55 17.49 21.00 32.06
C GLN A 55 17.69 19.48 31.87
N HIS A 56 18.86 19.08 31.38
CA HIS A 56 19.31 17.70 31.35
C HIS A 56 19.62 17.19 32.78
N PRO A 57 19.27 15.92 33.07
CA PRO A 57 20.17 15.02 33.80
C PRO A 57 20.61 13.85 32.88
N PRO A 58 21.68 13.12 33.24
CA PRO A 58 22.49 12.38 32.29
C PRO A 58 21.92 11.01 31.90
N HIS A 59 22.36 10.59 30.71
CA HIS A 59 22.13 9.32 30.04
C HIS A 59 22.13 8.07 30.93
N ARG A 60 21.18 7.16 30.65
CA ARG A 60 21.41 5.72 30.73
C ARG A 60 21.10 5.11 29.36
N ALA A 61 22.13 4.56 28.74
CA ALA A 61 22.05 3.81 27.50
C ALA A 61 21.37 2.46 27.73
N GLY A 62 20.56 2.02 26.77
CA GLY A 62 20.00 0.67 26.72
C GLY A 62 18.51 0.69 26.41
N ASP A 63 18.19 0.64 25.11
CA ASP A 63 17.25 -0.33 24.53
C ASP A 63 17.06 0.00 23.05
N HIS A 64 17.99 -0.53 22.25
CA HIS A 64 17.77 -0.65 20.81
C HIS A 64 16.59 -1.60 20.59
N LEU A 65 15.52 -1.09 19.97
CA LEU A 65 14.48 -1.90 19.36
C LEU A 65 15.16 -2.88 18.38
N ALA A 66 15.17 -4.15 18.75
CA ALA A 66 15.72 -5.22 17.95
C ALA A 66 14.90 -5.35 16.66
N ALA A 67 15.45 -4.82 15.56
CA ALA A 67 15.05 -5.26 14.23
C ALA A 67 15.32 -6.76 14.17
N SER A 68 14.26 -7.56 14.00
CA SER A 68 14.34 -9.00 13.88
C SER A 68 15.06 -9.35 12.57
N ARG A 69 16.37 -9.50 12.63
CA ARG A 69 17.18 -10.05 11.54
C ARG A 69 17.00 -11.57 11.57
N VAL A 70 16.33 -12.13 10.58
CA VAL A 70 16.34 -13.57 10.35
C VAL A 70 17.63 -13.89 9.59
N ALA A 71 18.70 -14.22 10.31
CA ALA A 71 19.88 -14.81 9.70
C ALA A 71 19.57 -16.27 9.35
N VAL A 72 19.50 -16.59 8.06
CA VAL A 72 19.51 -17.97 7.58
C VAL A 72 20.99 -18.38 7.50
N ASP A 73 21.46 -19.10 8.52
CA ASP A 73 22.84 -19.58 8.61
C ASP A 73 23.04 -20.73 7.61
N ALA A 74 23.66 -20.44 6.46
CA ALA A 74 24.06 -21.44 5.48
C ALA A 74 25.49 -21.91 5.78
N ARG A 75 25.62 -22.91 6.66
CA ARG A 75 26.90 -23.63 6.87
C ARG A 75 26.74 -25.11 6.53
N VAL A 76 27.13 -25.47 5.30
CA VAL A 76 27.49 -26.84 4.94
C VAL A 76 28.98 -26.85 4.64
N ASN A 77 29.73 -27.57 5.48
CA ASN A 77 31.17 -27.76 5.41
C ASN A 77 31.58 -28.62 4.21
N LEU A 78 32.67 -28.23 3.54
CA LEU A 78 33.60 -29.14 2.86
C LEU A 78 35.04 -28.79 3.32
N VAL A 79 35.80 -29.83 3.62
CA VAL A 79 37.09 -29.94 4.36
C VAL A 79 38.16 -30.48 3.37
N PRO A 80 39.50 -30.59 3.62
CA PRO A 80 40.53 -29.78 4.32
C PRO A 80 41.79 -29.38 3.47
N SER A 81 42.58 -28.41 3.97
CA SER A 81 44.07 -28.21 4.09
C SER A 81 45.09 -28.75 3.03
N PRO A 82 46.34 -28.21 2.85
CA PRO A 82 47.31 -27.81 3.91
C PRO A 82 48.30 -26.64 3.54
N PRO A 83 49.51 -26.50 4.14
CA PRO A 83 49.86 -25.44 5.12
C PRO A 83 50.98 -24.47 4.64
N ASP A 84 51.48 -23.64 5.57
CA ASP A 84 52.69 -22.76 5.53
C ASP A 84 52.39 -21.31 5.07
N THR A 85 52.78 -20.19 5.72
CA THR A 85 53.80 -19.85 6.74
C THR A 85 53.50 -18.43 7.30
N ALA A 86 54.04 -18.12 8.49
CA ALA A 86 54.38 -16.81 9.11
C ALA A 86 53.70 -15.52 8.59
N GLY A 87 53.01 -14.69 9.37
CA GLY A 87 53.38 -14.17 10.68
C GLY A 87 53.94 -12.75 10.55
N GLU A 88 53.12 -11.71 10.69
CA GLU A 88 53.56 -10.42 11.28
C GLU A 88 52.37 -9.53 11.67
N VAL A 89 52.56 -8.85 12.80
CA VAL A 89 51.61 -8.00 13.52
C VAL A 89 52.11 -6.56 13.35
N GLY A 90 51.24 -5.62 12.98
CA GLY A 90 51.64 -4.23 12.80
C GLY A 90 50.54 -3.24 13.16
N LEU A 91 50.44 -2.89 14.44
CA LEU A 91 49.73 -1.71 14.95
C LEU A 91 50.70 -0.52 14.98
N VAL A 92 50.35 0.59 14.33
CA VAL A 92 50.63 2.01 14.66
C VAL A 92 50.03 2.86 13.52
N GLY A 93 49.43 4.04 13.70
CA GLY A 93 49.28 4.91 14.85
C GLY A 93 48.38 6.10 14.45
N ALA A 94 47.82 6.77 15.45
CA ALA A 94 46.92 7.90 15.31
C ALA A 94 47.65 9.23 15.04
N ALA A 95 47.06 10.07 14.18
CA ALA A 95 47.10 11.53 14.19
C ALA A 95 45.88 11.97 13.36
N GLY A 96 44.95 12.83 13.79
CA GLY A 96 45.13 14.07 14.52
C GLY A 96 45.00 15.22 13.52
N GLY A 97 43.77 15.62 13.19
CA GLY A 97 43.50 16.73 12.26
C GLY A 97 42.06 17.20 12.37
N GLY A 98 41.85 18.27 13.14
CA GLY A 98 40.56 18.92 13.31
C GLY A 98 40.12 19.67 12.04
N GLY A 99 38.89 19.42 11.63
CA GLY A 99 38.15 20.24 10.67
C GLY A 99 36.75 20.43 11.21
N GLY A 100 36.38 21.68 11.51
CA GLY A 100 35.03 22.01 11.97
C GLY A 100 34.00 21.64 10.91
N ALA A 101 33.13 20.69 11.25
CA ALA A 101 31.97 20.37 10.44
C ALA A 101 30.93 21.47 10.62
N THR A 102 30.85 22.39 9.66
CA THR A 102 29.62 23.15 9.42
C THR A 102 28.54 22.14 9.09
N VAL A 103 27.53 22.04 9.96
CA VAL A 103 26.31 21.27 9.69
C VAL A 103 25.58 22.03 8.60
N ASP A 104 25.82 21.63 7.36
CA ASP A 104 24.97 21.99 6.25
C ASP A 104 23.65 21.28 6.48
N VAL A 105 22.64 22.02 6.93
CA VAL A 105 21.25 21.59 6.81
C VAL A 105 20.89 21.85 5.36
N GLY A 106 21.43 21.01 4.48
CA GLY A 106 20.92 20.85 3.14
C GLY A 106 19.50 20.32 3.27
N ASP A 107 18.52 21.13 2.89
CA ASP A 107 17.29 20.58 2.35
C ASP A 107 17.71 19.72 1.14
N ASP A 108 17.89 18.42 1.36
CA ASP A 108 18.05 17.41 0.32
C ASP A 108 16.69 17.23 -0.42
N ASP A 109 16.13 18.32 -0.93
CA ASP A 109 15.31 18.29 -2.14
C ASP A 109 16.26 18.21 -3.36
N GLU A 110 17.23 17.29 -3.31
CA GLU A 110 17.99 16.87 -4.48
C GLU A 110 17.03 16.12 -5.41
N GLU A 111 16.50 16.86 -6.39
CA GLU A 111 16.28 16.43 -7.76
C GLU A 111 15.70 15.03 -7.98
N ALA A 112 14.76 14.61 -7.13
CA ALA A 112 14.03 13.38 -7.36
C ALA A 112 13.05 13.61 -8.51
N GLY A 113 13.38 13.12 -9.70
CA GLY A 113 12.46 13.05 -10.84
C GLY A 113 11.07 12.52 -10.43
N PRO A 114 10.02 12.74 -11.25
CA PRO A 114 8.64 12.49 -10.86
C PRO A 114 8.46 11.08 -10.30
N ARG A 115 8.13 11.00 -9.00
CA ARG A 115 7.94 9.74 -8.28
C ARG A 115 6.81 8.95 -8.93
N ARG A 116 7.03 7.67 -9.22
CA ARG A 116 5.99 6.77 -9.77
C ARG A 116 4.78 6.71 -8.85
N LEU A 117 3.57 6.77 -9.40
CA LEU A 117 2.31 6.59 -8.65
C LEU A 117 2.27 5.22 -7.96
N LEU A 118 1.89 5.20 -6.68
CA LEU A 118 1.46 3.97 -6.02
C LEU A 118 -0.05 3.83 -6.10
N ILE A 119 -0.49 2.66 -6.54
CA ILE A 119 -1.89 2.26 -6.62
C ILE A 119 -2.10 1.17 -5.57
N VAL A 120 -2.67 1.54 -4.44
CA VAL A 120 -2.92 0.60 -3.35
C VAL A 120 -4.35 0.10 -3.49
N VAL A 121 -4.55 -1.19 -3.72
CA VAL A 121 -5.87 -1.80 -3.87
C VAL A 121 -6.25 -2.53 -2.60
N THR A 122 -7.40 -2.19 -2.01
CA THR A 122 -7.92 -2.83 -0.80
C THR A 122 -9.34 -3.31 -1.06
N THR A 123 -9.58 -4.59 -0.79
CA THR A 123 -10.91 -5.21 -0.82
C THR A 123 -11.48 -5.33 0.58
N THR A 124 -12.80 -5.33 0.71
CA THR A 124 -13.47 -5.51 2.00
C THR A 124 -14.52 -6.60 1.89
N ARG A 125 -14.81 -7.27 3.02
CA ARG A 125 -15.72 -8.43 3.05
C ARG A 125 -17.08 -8.03 3.56
N SER A 126 -18.15 -8.62 3.01
CA SER A 126 -19.51 -8.45 3.51
C SER A 126 -19.68 -9.08 4.91
N GLY A 127 -20.41 -8.44 5.83
CA GLY A 127 -20.78 -9.07 7.10
C GLY A 127 -21.09 -8.12 8.25
N ALA A 128 -22.09 -8.46 9.08
CA ALA A 128 -22.51 -7.62 10.21
C ALA A 128 -21.41 -7.45 11.28
N GLY A 129 -20.65 -8.52 11.58
CA GLY A 129 -19.48 -8.47 12.47
C GLY A 129 -18.28 -7.73 11.86
N GLU A 130 -18.12 -7.86 10.54
CA GLU A 130 -17.03 -7.23 9.78
C GLU A 130 -17.17 -5.71 9.71
N ARG A 131 -18.40 -5.18 9.67
CA ARG A 131 -18.65 -3.73 9.53
C ARG A 131 -17.95 -2.88 10.60
N ARG A 132 -17.91 -3.33 11.85
CA ARG A 132 -17.23 -2.60 12.94
C ARG A 132 -15.71 -2.66 12.80
N ARG A 133 -15.16 -3.84 12.48
CA ARG A 133 -13.72 -4.03 12.25
C ARG A 133 -13.23 -3.22 11.06
N ARG A 134 -13.97 -3.29 9.94
CA ARG A 134 -13.66 -2.59 8.68
C ARG A 134 -13.39 -1.11 8.88
N ARG A 135 -14.21 -0.41 9.66
CA ARG A 135 -13.99 1.03 9.93
C ARG A 135 -12.63 1.27 10.58
N ALA A 136 -12.27 0.49 11.60
CA ALA A 136 -11.00 0.64 12.30
C ALA A 136 -9.80 0.24 11.41
N GLU A 137 -9.94 -0.85 10.64
CA GLU A 137 -8.93 -1.35 9.70
C GLU A 137 -8.65 -0.34 8.57
N LEU A 138 -9.69 0.19 7.94
CA LEU A 138 -9.57 1.22 6.91
C LEU A 138 -8.96 2.51 7.46
N LEU A 139 -9.35 2.96 8.65
CA LEU A 139 -8.74 4.15 9.27
C LEU A 139 -7.26 3.92 9.55
N ARG A 140 -6.89 2.75 10.09
CA ARG A 140 -5.49 2.41 10.36
C ARG A 140 -4.65 2.39 9.08
N LEU A 141 -5.12 1.71 8.03
CA LEU A 141 -4.45 1.70 6.74
C LEU A 141 -4.36 3.12 6.16
N ALA A 142 -5.43 3.92 6.23
CA ALA A 142 -5.42 5.30 5.76
C ALA A 142 -4.38 6.16 6.50
N HIS A 143 -4.27 6.02 7.82
CA HIS A 143 -3.23 6.71 8.59
C HIS A 143 -1.82 6.30 8.16
N THR A 144 -1.58 5.03 7.87
CA THR A 144 -0.31 4.58 7.27
C THR A 144 -0.08 5.21 5.90
N LEU A 145 -1.07 5.19 5.01
CA LEU A 145 -0.95 5.75 3.65
C LEU A 145 -0.74 7.27 3.62
N ARG A 146 -1.21 8.01 4.64
CA ARG A 146 -0.92 9.44 4.78
C ARG A 146 0.56 9.75 5.06
N LEU A 147 1.28 8.81 5.66
CA LEU A 147 2.71 8.94 5.93
C LEU A 147 3.55 8.59 4.70
N VAL A 148 2.95 7.94 3.70
CA VAL A 148 3.62 7.59 2.44
C VAL A 148 3.74 8.85 1.59
N ARG A 149 4.96 9.11 1.11
CA ARG A 149 5.23 10.26 0.22
C ARG A 149 4.36 10.18 -1.04
N PRO A 150 3.69 11.26 -1.48
CA PRO A 150 2.90 11.24 -2.71
C PRO A 150 3.79 11.04 -3.97
N PRO A 151 3.21 10.57 -5.10
CA PRO A 151 1.78 10.32 -5.33
C PRO A 151 1.32 8.91 -4.91
N VAL A 152 0.15 8.84 -4.27
CA VAL A 152 -0.56 7.61 -3.85
C VAL A 152 -2.03 7.75 -4.22
N VAL A 153 -2.62 6.70 -4.82
CA VAL A 153 -4.06 6.55 -5.01
C VAL A 153 -4.50 5.25 -4.34
N TRP A 154 -5.45 5.37 -3.42
CA TRP A 154 -6.02 4.23 -2.70
C TRP A 154 -7.33 3.80 -3.37
N VAL A 155 -7.34 2.63 -4.00
CA VAL A 155 -8.52 2.03 -4.62
C VAL A 155 -9.18 1.11 -3.60
N VAL A 156 -10.33 1.52 -3.09
CA VAL A 156 -11.12 0.73 -2.13
C VAL A 156 -12.29 0.12 -2.88
N VAL A 157 -12.35 -1.21 -2.87
CA VAL A 157 -13.44 -1.98 -3.47
C VAL A 157 -14.23 -2.67 -2.37
N GLU A 158 -15.55 -2.56 -2.45
CA GLU A 158 -16.42 -3.13 -1.44
C GLU A 158 -17.81 -3.49 -1.96
N PRO A 159 -18.55 -4.34 -1.24
CA PRO A 159 -19.94 -4.63 -1.55
C PRO A 159 -20.80 -3.36 -1.57
N VAL A 160 -21.70 -3.26 -2.56
CA VAL A 160 -22.58 -2.08 -2.73
C VAL A 160 -23.41 -1.75 -1.49
N ALA A 161 -23.78 -2.75 -0.69
CA ALA A 161 -24.55 -2.57 0.55
C ALA A 161 -23.77 -1.81 1.63
N ASP A 162 -22.44 -1.89 1.58
CA ASP A 162 -21.53 -1.32 2.57
C ASP A 162 -20.98 0.06 2.16
N ALA A 163 -20.99 0.35 0.85
CA ALA A 163 -20.42 1.54 0.24
C ALA A 163 -20.81 2.88 0.92
N PRO A 164 -22.06 3.13 1.35
CA PRO A 164 -22.39 4.40 2.03
C PRO A 164 -21.62 4.61 3.33
N ALA A 165 -21.44 3.55 4.13
CA ALA A 165 -20.75 3.63 5.42
C ALA A 165 -19.25 3.82 5.25
N THR A 166 -18.65 3.13 4.28
CA THR A 166 -17.23 3.29 3.99
C THR A 166 -16.93 4.63 3.32
N ALA A 167 -17.81 5.13 2.45
CA ALA A 167 -17.66 6.46 1.85
C ALA A 167 -17.63 7.59 2.89
N GLU A 168 -18.30 7.44 4.03
CA GLU A 168 -18.20 8.36 5.16
C GLU A 168 -16.79 8.31 5.78
N VAL A 169 -16.24 7.10 5.97
CA VAL A 169 -14.90 6.89 6.52
C VAL A 169 -13.85 7.50 5.60
N LEU A 170 -13.87 7.16 4.30
CA LEU A 170 -12.85 7.56 3.33
C LEU A 170 -12.76 9.09 3.18
N ARG A 171 -13.89 9.80 3.21
CA ARG A 171 -13.94 11.28 3.15
C ARG A 171 -13.16 11.96 4.28
N GLY A 172 -13.11 11.35 5.45
CA GLY A 172 -12.39 11.87 6.62
C GLY A 172 -10.89 11.56 6.64
N THR A 173 -10.39 10.74 5.71
CA THR A 173 -9.00 10.26 5.77
C THR A 173 -7.98 11.27 5.26
N GLY A 174 -8.32 12.06 4.24
CA GLY A 174 -7.37 12.92 3.53
C GLY A 174 -6.42 12.18 2.58
N VAL A 175 -6.63 10.88 2.35
CA VAL A 175 -5.91 10.09 1.34
C VAL A 175 -6.64 10.22 0.01
N MET A 176 -5.92 10.40 -1.10
CA MET A 176 -6.54 10.36 -2.43
C MET A 176 -7.06 8.95 -2.71
N TYR A 177 -8.36 8.79 -2.92
CA TYR A 177 -8.97 7.49 -3.11
C TYR A 177 -9.88 7.40 -4.34
N ARG A 178 -10.04 6.18 -4.85
CA ARG A 178 -11.12 5.78 -5.75
C ARG A 178 -11.94 4.71 -5.03
N HIS A 179 -13.23 4.97 -4.86
CA HIS A 179 -14.13 4.06 -4.15
C HIS A 179 -15.06 3.37 -5.15
N ILE A 180 -14.99 2.05 -5.22
CA ILE A 180 -15.71 1.20 -6.18
C ILE A 180 -16.73 0.36 -5.41
N ALA A 181 -18.01 0.66 -5.62
CA ALA A 181 -19.11 -0.17 -5.13
C ALA A 181 -19.29 -1.38 -6.05
N PHE A 182 -18.81 -2.52 -5.59
CA PHE A 182 -18.89 -3.80 -6.26
C PHE A 182 -20.25 -4.46 -5.98
N LYS A 183 -20.96 -4.83 -7.04
CA LYS A 183 -22.22 -5.58 -6.97
C LYS A 183 -21.96 -7.00 -7.48
N PRO A 184 -22.05 -8.03 -6.61
CA PRO A 184 -22.00 -9.41 -7.07
C PRO A 184 -23.15 -9.68 -8.03
N GLU A 185 -22.90 -10.41 -9.12
CA GLU A 185 -23.98 -10.98 -9.95
C GLU A 185 -24.62 -12.18 -9.25
N GLU A 186 -23.82 -12.95 -8.52
CA GLU A 186 -24.22 -14.10 -7.72
C GLU A 186 -23.65 -14.01 -6.31
N ASN A 187 -24.26 -14.73 -5.37
CA ASN A 187 -23.73 -14.82 -4.01
C ASN A 187 -22.45 -15.67 -3.99
N PHE A 188 -21.37 -15.13 -3.43
CA PHE A 188 -20.13 -15.89 -3.28
C PHE A 188 -20.26 -16.97 -2.22
N THR A 189 -19.72 -18.15 -2.52
CA THR A 189 -19.65 -19.28 -1.59
C THR A 189 -18.56 -19.10 -0.52
N THR A 190 -17.54 -18.28 -0.81
CA THR A 190 -16.42 -18.04 0.10
C THR A 190 -15.98 -16.59 0.08
N ALA A 191 -15.44 -16.11 1.20
CA ALA A 191 -14.87 -14.77 1.31
C ALA A 191 -13.65 -14.56 0.39
N ALA A 192 -12.91 -15.64 0.06
CA ALA A 192 -11.79 -15.60 -0.86
C ALA A 192 -12.26 -15.35 -2.31
N ALA A 193 -13.35 -15.99 -2.73
CA ALA A 193 -13.94 -15.76 -4.06
C ALA A 193 -14.50 -14.34 -4.20
N GLU A 194 -15.14 -13.81 -3.16
CA GLU A 194 -15.61 -12.42 -3.13
C GLU A 194 -14.44 -11.44 -3.26
N ALA A 195 -13.37 -11.64 -2.47
CA ALA A 195 -12.17 -10.81 -2.52
C ALA A 195 -11.48 -10.88 -3.90
N HIS A 196 -11.46 -12.06 -4.52
CA HIS A 196 -10.93 -12.26 -5.88
C HIS A 196 -11.68 -11.44 -6.92
N ALA A 197 -13.02 -11.54 -6.93
CA ALA A 197 -13.85 -10.79 -7.86
C ALA A 197 -13.73 -9.26 -7.66
N GLN A 198 -13.64 -8.80 -6.40
CA GLN A 198 -13.41 -7.39 -6.10
C GLN A 198 -12.04 -6.90 -6.60
N ARG A 199 -10.98 -7.69 -6.43
CA ARG A 199 -9.64 -7.34 -6.96
C ARG A 199 -9.65 -7.27 -8.49
N ASN A 200 -10.35 -8.20 -9.18
CA ASN A 200 -10.51 -8.13 -10.63
C ASN A 200 -11.29 -6.87 -11.07
N ALA A 201 -12.34 -6.47 -10.33
CA ALA A 201 -13.03 -5.20 -10.58
C ALA A 201 -12.11 -3.98 -10.39
N ALA A 202 -11.19 -4.03 -9.41
CA ALA A 202 -10.16 -3.00 -9.24
C ALA A 202 -9.19 -2.94 -10.43
N LEU A 203 -8.73 -4.10 -10.92
CA LEU A 203 -7.83 -4.19 -12.06
C LEU A 203 -8.48 -3.68 -13.35
N ALA A 204 -9.73 -4.07 -13.63
CA ALA A 204 -10.49 -3.54 -14.76
C ALA A 204 -10.65 -2.02 -14.68
N HIS A 205 -10.82 -1.48 -13.47
CA HIS A 205 -10.87 -0.03 -13.27
C HIS A 205 -9.52 0.66 -13.54
N VAL A 206 -8.42 0.07 -13.07
CA VAL A 206 -7.05 0.56 -13.30
C VAL A 206 -6.72 0.53 -14.79
N GLU A 207 -7.07 -0.56 -15.48
CA GLU A 207 -6.87 -0.75 -16.91
C GLU A 207 -7.67 0.26 -17.74
N LYS A 208 -8.98 0.36 -17.49
CA LYS A 208 -9.88 1.29 -18.18
C LYS A 208 -9.40 2.73 -18.12
N HIS A 209 -8.85 3.16 -16.98
CA HIS A 209 -8.37 4.53 -16.78
C HIS A 209 -6.86 4.68 -17.01
N ARG A 210 -6.17 3.60 -17.39
CA ARG A 210 -4.72 3.54 -17.63
C ARG A 210 -3.91 4.21 -16.52
N LEU A 211 -4.22 3.85 -15.27
CA LEU A 211 -3.51 4.39 -14.10
C LEU A 211 -2.09 3.87 -14.07
N ALA A 212 -1.14 4.59 -14.67
CA ALA A 212 0.26 4.18 -14.77
C ALA A 212 1.00 4.35 -13.42
N GLY A 213 1.47 3.25 -12.84
CA GLY A 213 2.13 3.23 -11.54
C GLY A 213 2.52 1.82 -11.10
N VAL A 214 2.88 1.67 -9.84
CA VAL A 214 3.07 0.37 -9.20
C VAL A 214 1.81 0.02 -8.42
N LEU A 215 1.22 -1.13 -8.74
CA LEU A 215 0.02 -1.65 -8.09
C LEU A 215 0.39 -2.66 -7.01
N HIS A 216 -0.18 -2.49 -5.81
CA HIS A 216 -0.04 -3.39 -4.68
C HIS A 216 -1.41 -3.70 -4.05
N PHE A 217 -1.68 -4.97 -3.78
CA PHE A 217 -2.88 -5.38 -3.04
C PHE A 217 -2.61 -5.34 -1.53
N ALA A 218 -3.23 -4.36 -0.86
CA ALA A 218 -3.11 -4.19 0.58
C ALA A 218 -4.37 -4.67 1.31
N ASP A 219 -4.19 -5.56 2.29
CA ASP A 219 -5.24 -5.94 3.23
C ASP A 219 -5.50 -4.77 4.18
N ALA A 220 -6.78 -4.44 4.42
CA ALA A 220 -7.18 -3.43 5.40
C ALA A 220 -6.68 -3.76 6.81
N ALA A 221 -6.59 -5.05 7.15
CA ALA A 221 -6.05 -5.54 8.42
C ALA A 221 -4.51 -5.65 8.44
N GLY A 222 -3.83 -5.41 7.31
CA GLY A 222 -2.38 -5.52 7.17
C GLY A 222 -1.61 -4.39 7.87
N VAL A 223 -0.49 -4.70 8.51
CA VAL A 223 0.47 -3.73 9.04
C VAL A 223 1.59 -3.59 8.02
N TYR A 224 1.91 -2.34 7.66
CA TYR A 224 2.91 -2.02 6.66
C TYR A 224 3.95 -1.10 7.28
N ASP A 225 5.22 -1.45 7.11
CA ASP A 225 6.30 -0.50 7.31
C ASP A 225 6.14 0.68 6.32
N THR A 226 6.50 1.90 6.71
CA THR A 226 6.37 3.05 5.79
C THR A 226 7.43 3.05 4.69
N GLY A 227 8.63 2.54 4.98
CA GLY A 227 9.73 2.40 4.03
C GLY A 227 9.45 1.36 2.94
N PHE A 228 8.59 0.36 3.22
CA PHE A 228 8.07 -0.58 2.24
C PHE A 228 7.56 0.11 0.97
N PHE A 229 6.75 1.16 1.14
CA PHE A 229 6.13 1.88 0.03
C PHE A 229 7.17 2.59 -0.85
N ASP A 230 8.25 3.08 -0.25
CA ASP A 230 9.36 3.67 -1.01
C ASP A 230 10.15 2.62 -1.79
N GLN A 231 10.29 1.40 -1.26
CA GLN A 231 10.96 0.30 -1.96
C GLN A 231 10.14 -0.18 -3.18
N ILE A 232 8.83 -0.40 -3.03
CA ILE A 232 8.01 -0.91 -4.14
C ILE A 232 7.87 0.10 -5.29
N ARG A 233 8.05 1.42 -5.06
CA ARG A 233 8.08 2.43 -6.15
C ARG A 233 9.18 2.18 -7.18
N GLN A 234 10.23 1.47 -6.78
CA GLN A 234 11.37 1.16 -7.64
C GLN A 234 11.10 -0.04 -8.56
N ILE A 235 9.96 -0.72 -8.40
CA ILE A 235 9.57 -1.85 -9.25
C ILE A 235 9.48 -1.39 -10.70
N GLU A 236 10.23 -2.07 -11.55
CA GLU A 236 10.16 -1.88 -12.99
C GLU A 236 9.03 -2.69 -13.58
N ALA A 237 9.06 -4.02 -13.39
CA ALA A 237 8.04 -4.96 -13.86
C ALA A 237 7.31 -5.62 -12.68
N PHE A 238 8.01 -6.46 -11.90
CA PHE A 238 7.46 -7.19 -10.77
C PHE A 238 8.40 -7.14 -9.56
N GLY A 239 7.81 -7.05 -8.38
CA GLY A 239 8.52 -7.10 -7.11
C GLY A 239 7.83 -8.04 -6.12
N THR A 240 8.62 -8.69 -5.28
CA THR A 240 8.11 -9.57 -4.22
C THR A 240 8.96 -9.50 -2.96
N TRP A 241 8.36 -9.82 -1.82
CA TRP A 241 8.96 -9.70 -0.49
C TRP A 241 8.37 -10.73 0.48
N PRO A 242 9.04 -11.00 1.62
CA PRO A 242 8.47 -11.83 2.67
C PRO A 242 7.25 -11.17 3.34
N VAL A 243 6.20 -11.97 3.55
CA VAL A 243 4.98 -11.61 4.26
C VAL A 243 4.84 -12.48 5.50
N ALA A 244 4.59 -11.86 6.65
CA ALA A 244 4.28 -12.57 7.88
C ALA A 244 2.77 -12.61 8.12
N THR A 245 2.21 -13.80 8.21
CA THR A 245 0.79 -14.01 8.49
C THR A 245 0.61 -14.50 9.92
N MET A 246 -0.22 -13.79 10.68
CA MET A 246 -0.54 -14.09 12.07
C MET A 246 -2.00 -14.53 12.16
N SER A 247 -2.32 -15.65 12.82
CA SER A 247 -3.71 -16.05 13.06
C SER A 247 -4.20 -15.61 14.44
N ALA A 248 -5.39 -15.00 14.48
CA ALA A 248 -6.02 -14.59 15.73
C ALA A 248 -6.37 -15.82 16.60
N GLY A 249 -5.93 -15.82 17.85
CA GLY A 249 -6.34 -16.82 18.84
C GLY A 249 -5.43 -18.05 18.94
N GLU A 250 -4.64 -18.36 17.92
CA GLU A 250 -3.79 -19.57 17.89
C GLU A 250 -2.31 -19.31 18.21
N LYS A 251 -1.92 -18.04 18.43
CA LYS A 251 -0.51 -17.60 18.55
C LYS A 251 0.36 -18.04 17.36
N LYS A 252 -0.25 -18.31 16.22
CA LYS A 252 0.41 -18.86 15.05
C LYS A 252 0.93 -17.78 14.13
N VAL A 253 2.21 -17.89 13.80
CA VAL A 253 2.93 -16.99 12.87
C VAL A 253 3.60 -17.83 11.80
N VAL A 254 3.28 -17.54 10.55
CA VAL A 254 3.91 -18.14 9.37
C VAL A 254 4.54 -17.03 8.54
N VAL A 255 5.78 -17.19 8.11
CA VAL A 255 6.45 -16.25 7.21
C VAL A 255 6.69 -16.95 5.88
N GLU A 256 6.15 -16.37 4.82
CA GLU A 256 6.29 -16.88 3.46
C GLU A 256 6.91 -15.81 2.58
N GLY A 257 7.84 -16.19 1.70
CA GLY A 257 8.54 -15.21 0.89
C GLY A 257 9.58 -15.78 -0.05
N PRO A 258 10.16 -14.91 -0.89
CA PRO A 258 11.21 -15.28 -1.82
C PRO A 258 12.53 -15.58 -1.12
N LEU A 259 13.29 -16.52 -1.68
CA LEU A 259 14.72 -16.67 -1.43
C LEU A 259 15.48 -15.88 -2.49
N CYS A 260 16.41 -15.03 -2.08
CA CYS A 260 17.05 -14.06 -2.97
C CYS A 260 18.57 -14.16 -2.91
N SER A 261 19.22 -14.06 -4.07
CA SER A 261 20.67 -13.89 -4.21
C SER A 261 20.94 -12.53 -4.82
N ALA A 262 21.31 -11.56 -3.97
CA ALA A 262 20.99 -10.15 -4.22
C ALA A 262 19.52 -10.05 -4.68
N SER A 263 19.14 -9.12 -5.56
CA SER A 263 17.73 -8.94 -5.94
C SER A 263 17.10 -10.06 -6.77
N LYS A 264 17.85 -11.10 -7.14
CA LYS A 264 17.36 -12.19 -8.00
C LYS A 264 16.68 -13.25 -7.14
N VAL A 265 15.41 -13.54 -7.44
CA VAL A 265 14.66 -14.61 -6.77
C VAL A 265 15.17 -15.97 -7.26
N ILE A 266 15.68 -16.78 -6.33
CA ILE A 266 16.24 -18.12 -6.56
C ILE A 266 15.33 -19.24 -6.01
N GLY A 267 14.27 -18.89 -5.30
CA GLY A 267 13.36 -19.86 -4.71
C GLY A 267 12.31 -19.21 -3.83
N TRP A 268 11.61 -20.04 -3.06
CA TRP A 268 10.61 -19.63 -2.08
C TRP A 268 10.79 -20.37 -0.76
N PHE A 269 10.42 -19.73 0.34
CA PHE A 269 10.37 -20.37 1.65
C PHE A 269 9.04 -20.11 2.35
N SER A 270 8.70 -21.03 3.26
CA SER A 270 7.60 -20.91 4.21
C SER A 270 8.10 -21.44 5.55
N ARG A 271 8.06 -20.60 6.59
CA ARG A 271 8.50 -20.91 7.95
C ARG A 271 7.35 -20.76 8.92
N ASP A 272 6.94 -21.85 9.54
CA ASP A 272 5.95 -21.85 10.61
C ASP A 272 6.69 -21.77 11.95
N PHE A 273 6.43 -20.71 12.71
CA PHE A 273 7.10 -20.44 13.98
C PHE A 273 6.51 -21.24 15.15
N ASN A 274 5.37 -21.93 14.97
CA ASN A 274 4.78 -22.75 16.03
C ASN A 274 5.49 -24.09 16.18
N ASP A 275 5.73 -24.76 15.06
CA ASP A 275 6.40 -26.06 15.03
C ASP A 275 7.88 -25.93 14.67
N GLY A 276 8.35 -24.73 14.29
CA GLY A 276 9.72 -24.46 13.89
C GLY A 276 10.06 -24.99 12.50
N THR A 277 9.07 -25.51 11.75
CA THR A 277 9.31 -26.10 10.43
C THR A 277 9.63 -25.01 9.42
N THR A 278 10.63 -25.29 8.58
CA THR A 278 10.99 -24.46 7.45
C THR A 278 10.95 -25.31 6.20
N ARG A 279 10.12 -24.91 5.23
CA ARG A 279 10.05 -25.49 3.89
C ARG A 279 10.66 -24.49 2.92
N ALA A 280 11.58 -24.94 2.08
CA ALA A 280 12.21 -24.12 1.07
C ALA A 280 12.26 -24.90 -0.25
N VAL A 281 12.02 -24.20 -1.35
CA VAL A 281 12.11 -24.74 -2.71
C VAL A 281 12.96 -23.78 -3.52
N THR A 282 14.10 -24.25 -4.03
CA THR A 282 14.96 -23.50 -4.96
C THR A 282 14.64 -23.89 -6.39
N TYR A 283 14.67 -22.91 -7.29
CA TYR A 283 14.55 -23.15 -8.73
C TYR A 283 15.88 -23.70 -9.25
N ASN A 284 15.92 -24.98 -9.63
CA ASN A 284 17.09 -25.57 -10.25
C ASN A 284 17.11 -25.21 -11.74
N THR A 285 18.22 -24.68 -12.24
CA THR A 285 18.36 -24.14 -13.61
C THR A 285 18.26 -25.16 -14.75
N GLU A 286 18.15 -26.47 -14.48
CA GLU A 286 18.19 -27.51 -15.53
C GLU A 286 16.97 -28.45 -15.56
N THR A 287 16.12 -28.50 -14.52
CA THR A 287 15.01 -29.48 -14.43
C THR A 287 13.62 -28.89 -14.68
N ASP A 288 13.48 -27.56 -14.75
CA ASP A 288 12.18 -26.88 -14.95
C ASP A 288 11.76 -26.74 -16.43
N LEU A 289 12.54 -27.29 -17.39
CA LEU A 289 12.26 -27.19 -18.83
C LEU A 289 11.16 -28.17 -19.33
N ASN A 290 10.49 -28.91 -18.45
CA ASN A 290 9.47 -29.88 -18.83
C ASN A 290 8.16 -29.71 -18.02
N PRO A 291 7.23 -28.83 -18.46
CA PRO A 291 6.00 -28.53 -17.73
C PRO A 291 4.98 -29.68 -17.73
N ALA A 292 5.20 -30.74 -18.51
CA ALA A 292 4.27 -31.88 -18.64
C ALA A 292 4.56 -33.06 -17.70
N GLY A 293 5.67 -33.06 -16.95
CA GLY A 293 6.11 -34.22 -16.16
C GLY A 293 5.94 -34.13 -14.65
N VAL A 294 5.64 -32.94 -14.10
CA VAL A 294 5.66 -32.71 -12.64
C VAL A 294 4.32 -32.18 -12.16
N ALA A 295 3.30 -33.04 -12.18
CA ALA A 295 2.03 -32.83 -11.50
C ALA A 295 2.15 -32.90 -9.94
N GLY A 296 3.36 -32.81 -9.38
CA GLY A 296 3.66 -33.01 -7.96
C GLY A 296 4.28 -31.82 -7.21
N THR A 297 4.86 -30.84 -7.91
CA THR A 297 5.32 -29.58 -7.29
C THR A 297 4.26 -28.54 -7.54
N ARG A 298 3.48 -28.21 -6.50
CA ARG A 298 2.55 -27.07 -6.54
C ARG A 298 3.33 -25.88 -7.09
N VAL A 299 2.96 -25.40 -8.27
CA VAL A 299 3.36 -24.09 -8.77
C VAL A 299 3.11 -23.13 -7.62
N HIS A 300 4.16 -22.58 -7.02
CA HIS A 300 4.03 -21.73 -5.84
C HIS A 300 3.24 -20.48 -6.25
N THR A 301 1.94 -20.47 -5.97
CA THR A 301 1.08 -19.31 -6.16
C THR A 301 1.47 -18.28 -5.12
N ILE A 302 2.11 -17.19 -5.56
CA ILE A 302 2.47 -16.07 -4.68
C ILE A 302 1.16 -15.42 -4.22
N ASP A 303 0.98 -15.27 -2.91
CA ASP A 303 -0.16 -14.54 -2.36
C ASP A 303 -0.16 -13.10 -2.89
N VAL A 304 -1.35 -12.56 -3.18
CA VAL A 304 -1.50 -11.22 -3.78
C VAL A 304 -0.88 -10.10 -2.96
N SER A 305 -0.70 -10.29 -1.66
CA SER A 305 -0.04 -9.33 -0.78
C SER A 305 1.49 -9.42 -0.79
N GLY A 306 2.03 -10.53 -1.29
CA GLY A 306 3.45 -10.80 -1.39
C GLY A 306 4.08 -10.28 -2.68
N PHE A 307 3.32 -9.59 -3.54
CA PHE A 307 3.85 -8.97 -4.75
C PHE A 307 3.22 -7.63 -5.10
N ALA A 308 3.93 -6.90 -5.95
CA ALA A 308 3.45 -5.72 -6.66
C ALA A 308 4.00 -5.72 -8.09
N PHE A 309 3.33 -4.97 -8.97
CA PHE A 309 3.70 -4.94 -10.38
C PHE A 309 3.42 -3.59 -11.02
N ASN A 310 4.06 -3.36 -12.15
CA ASN A 310 3.81 -2.19 -12.97
C ASN A 310 2.46 -2.33 -13.67
N SER A 311 1.53 -1.45 -13.34
CA SER A 311 0.15 -1.52 -13.83
C SER A 311 0.04 -1.42 -15.35
N SER A 312 1.03 -0.86 -16.05
CA SER A 312 1.01 -0.75 -17.52
C SER A 312 0.93 -2.10 -18.23
N ILE A 313 1.25 -3.19 -17.54
CA ILE A 313 1.11 -4.54 -18.10
C ILE A 313 -0.33 -4.92 -18.44
N LEU A 314 -1.31 -4.27 -17.80
CA LEU A 314 -2.73 -4.56 -18.01
C LEU A 314 -3.23 -4.05 -19.37
N TRP A 315 -2.62 -3.01 -19.94
CA TRP A 315 -3.09 -2.40 -21.21
C TRP A 315 -2.01 -2.22 -22.28
N ASP A 316 -0.74 -2.48 -21.96
CA ASP A 316 0.40 -2.39 -22.88
C ASP A 316 1.31 -3.62 -22.71
N PRO A 317 0.83 -4.83 -23.09
CA PRO A 317 1.59 -6.07 -22.94
C PRO A 317 2.82 -6.11 -23.87
N GLU A 318 2.77 -5.42 -25.02
CA GLU A 318 3.86 -5.38 -26.01
C GLU A 318 5.12 -4.75 -25.42
N ARG A 319 4.97 -3.67 -24.63
CA ARG A 319 6.08 -3.06 -23.87
C ARG A 319 6.80 -4.06 -22.95
N TRP A 320 6.11 -5.10 -22.50
CA TRP A 320 6.67 -6.15 -21.65
C TRP A 320 7.12 -7.39 -22.44
N GLY A 321 7.12 -7.32 -23.77
CA GLY A 321 7.58 -8.38 -24.67
C GLY A 321 6.53 -9.47 -24.92
N ARG A 322 5.23 -9.13 -24.84
CA ARG A 322 4.13 -10.10 -25.00
C ARG A 322 3.19 -9.73 -26.17
N PRO A 323 2.76 -10.70 -26.99
CA PRO A 323 1.74 -10.45 -28.01
C PRO A 323 0.38 -10.18 -27.36
N THR A 324 -0.34 -9.21 -27.90
CA THR A 324 -1.66 -8.70 -27.46
C THR A 324 -2.80 -9.72 -27.52
N SER A 325 -2.53 -10.97 -27.95
CA SER A 325 -3.54 -11.98 -28.34
C SER A 325 -3.72 -13.14 -27.36
N LEU A 326 -3.52 -12.95 -26.05
CA LEU A 326 -3.94 -13.94 -25.05
C LEU A 326 -5.47 -13.86 -24.84
N PRO A 327 -6.18 -15.00 -24.65
CA PRO A 327 -7.62 -15.01 -24.56
C PRO A 327 -8.07 -14.31 -23.27
N ASP A 328 -8.90 -13.28 -23.47
CA ASP A 328 -9.74 -12.60 -22.50
C ASP A 328 -9.08 -12.29 -21.14
N THR A 329 -8.08 -11.39 -21.15
CA THR A 329 -7.51 -10.73 -19.95
C THR A 329 -8.56 -10.10 -19.03
N SER A 330 -9.82 -9.99 -19.51
CA SER A 330 -10.95 -9.39 -18.82
C SER A 330 -11.63 -10.29 -17.77
N GLN A 331 -11.47 -11.62 -17.84
CA GLN A 331 -12.20 -12.52 -16.93
C GLN A 331 -11.48 -12.76 -15.58
N ASP A 332 -10.15 -12.91 -15.60
CA ASP A 332 -9.36 -13.11 -14.37
C ASP A 332 -7.97 -12.47 -14.43
N SER A 333 -7.94 -11.15 -14.29
CA SER A 333 -6.71 -10.36 -14.38
C SER A 333 -5.69 -10.67 -13.27
N ILE A 334 -6.13 -11.17 -12.10
CA ILE A 334 -5.21 -11.60 -11.03
C ILE A 334 -4.46 -12.87 -11.43
N LYS A 335 -5.20 -13.86 -11.93
CA LYS A 335 -4.60 -15.12 -12.39
C LYS A 335 -3.63 -14.84 -13.52
N PHE A 336 -4.01 -13.97 -14.46
CA PHE A 336 -3.12 -13.48 -15.50
C PHE A 336 -1.83 -12.88 -14.93
N VAL A 337 -1.92 -11.94 -13.98
CA VAL A 337 -0.72 -11.32 -13.39
C VAL A 337 0.15 -12.37 -12.69
N GLN A 338 -0.44 -13.32 -11.96
CA GLN A 338 0.30 -14.41 -11.31
C GLN A 338 1.01 -15.31 -12.34
N GLU A 339 0.33 -15.67 -13.43
CA GLU A 339 0.93 -16.43 -14.53
C GLU A 339 2.10 -15.67 -15.16
N VAL A 340 1.94 -14.36 -15.41
CA VAL A 340 3.01 -13.54 -15.99
C VAL A 340 4.23 -13.43 -15.07
N VAL A 341 4.01 -13.28 -13.76
CA VAL A 341 5.09 -13.28 -12.76
C VAL A 341 5.87 -14.59 -12.79
N LEU A 342 5.19 -15.72 -12.98
CA LEU A 342 5.78 -17.06 -12.97
C LEU A 342 6.51 -17.41 -14.26
N GLU A 343 6.05 -16.88 -15.40
CA GLU A 343 6.67 -17.10 -16.71
C GLU A 343 7.93 -16.25 -16.91
N ASP A 344 7.93 -15.00 -16.42
CA ASP A 344 9.07 -14.08 -16.57
C ASP A 344 9.80 -13.84 -15.25
N ARG A 345 10.29 -14.94 -14.66
CA ARG A 345 11.01 -14.92 -13.37
C ARG A 345 12.25 -14.02 -13.39
N ALA A 346 12.82 -13.78 -14.58
CA ALA A 346 13.97 -12.87 -14.73
C ALA A 346 13.61 -11.41 -14.44
N LYS A 347 12.34 -11.02 -14.66
CA LYS A 347 11.81 -9.68 -14.36
C LYS A 347 11.28 -9.54 -12.93
N LEU A 348 11.16 -10.65 -12.17
CA LEU A 348 10.75 -10.64 -10.77
C LEU A 348 11.94 -10.31 -9.86
N LYS A 349 11.83 -9.19 -9.12
CA LYS A 349 12.87 -8.74 -8.19
C LYS A 349 12.45 -8.93 -6.73
N GLY A 350 13.40 -9.38 -5.91
CA GLY A 350 13.26 -9.44 -4.46
C GLY A 350 13.40 -8.06 -3.79
N ILE A 351 12.56 -7.80 -2.78
CA ILE A 351 12.50 -6.54 -2.04
C ILE A 351 12.49 -6.83 -0.51
N PRO A 352 13.38 -6.23 0.31
CA PRO A 352 14.60 -5.51 -0.12
C PRO A 352 15.49 -6.44 -0.95
N SER A 353 16.60 -5.93 -1.50
CA SER A 353 17.40 -6.69 -2.46
C SER A 353 17.81 -8.07 -1.95
N ASP A 354 18.05 -8.28 -0.67
CA ASP A 354 18.41 -9.58 -0.09
C ASP A 354 17.23 -10.39 0.46
N CYS A 355 16.00 -9.86 0.37
CA CYS A 355 14.77 -10.44 0.91
C CYS A 355 14.85 -10.80 2.41
N SER A 356 15.73 -10.14 3.16
CA SER A 356 16.02 -10.49 4.55
C SER A 356 15.06 -9.84 5.57
N GLN A 357 14.27 -8.86 5.13
CA GLN A 357 13.39 -8.08 5.98
C GLN A 357 11.91 -8.39 5.71
N ILE A 358 11.16 -8.62 6.80
CA ILE A 358 9.70 -8.63 6.79
C ILE A 358 9.25 -7.18 6.95
N MET A 359 8.46 -6.68 5.99
CA MET A 359 7.93 -5.31 6.00
C MET A 359 6.40 -5.27 5.97
N VAL A 360 5.78 -6.43 5.77
CA VAL A 360 4.32 -6.59 5.66
C VAL A 360 3.90 -7.69 6.61
N TRP A 361 2.96 -7.38 7.49
CA TRP A 361 2.32 -8.33 8.39
C TRP A 361 0.83 -8.36 8.12
N GLN A 362 0.27 -9.55 8.05
CA GLN A 362 -1.15 -9.78 7.84
C GLN A 362 -1.77 -10.46 9.04
N TYR A 363 -3.02 -10.10 9.29
CA TYR A 363 -3.81 -10.71 10.34
C TYR A 363 -4.90 -11.59 9.73
N GLY A 364 -4.68 -12.89 9.75
CA GLY A 364 -5.67 -13.89 9.38
C GLY A 364 -6.73 -13.98 10.47
N ALA A 365 -8.00 -13.72 10.12
CA ALA A 365 -9.10 -14.19 10.95
C ALA A 365 -9.07 -15.73 10.96
N PRO A 366 -9.27 -16.38 12.12
CA PRO A 366 -9.31 -17.83 12.18
C PRO A 366 -10.38 -18.33 11.21
N SER A 367 -10.04 -19.34 10.42
CA SER A 367 -11.07 -20.13 9.74
C SER A 367 -11.94 -20.73 10.83
N SER A 368 -13.20 -20.31 10.94
CA SER A 368 -14.18 -21.05 11.73
C SER A 368 -14.27 -22.44 11.11
N GLN A 369 -13.64 -23.43 11.76
CA GLN A 369 -13.92 -24.84 11.49
C GLN A 369 -15.34 -25.17 11.94
#